data_AF-A0A4R4SPM4-F1
#
_entry.id   AF-A0A4R4SPM4-F1
#
_cell.length_a   1.000
_cell.length_b   1.000
_cell.length_c   1.000
_cell.angle_alpha   90.00
_cell.angle_beta   90.00
_cell.angle_gamma   90.00
#
_symmetry.space_group_name_H-M   'P 1'
#
loop_
_entity.id
_entity.type
_entity.pdbx_description
1 polymer ?
#
loop_
_entity_poly.entity_id
_entity_poly.type
_entity_poly.pdbx_seq_one_letter_code
_entity_poly.pdbx_strand_id
1 'polypeptide(L)'
;MSSRWEAAAEAQIRAAQERGEFDNLPGMGRPIPGRGVPYDESWWIRSYLEREKLPSELLLPTPLLLRRRIERIPDEVRDLPTEASVRAYVADLNTQVVAWLRNPVGPRVVVRPVNADEVVSRWRAARDAGDAQKRPAPQLPLPAD
;
A
#
# COMPACT_ATOMS: atom_id res chain seq x y z
N MET A 1 22.11 16.31 38.14
CA MET A 1 20.74 16.81 37.91
C MET A 1 19.76 15.71 37.44
N SER A 2 20.10 14.41 37.53
CA SER A 2 19.23 13.28 37.10
C SER A 2 18.17 12.85 38.13
N SER A 3 18.51 12.98 39.42
CA SER A 3 17.76 12.36 40.53
C SER A 3 16.30 12.81 40.71
N ARG A 4 15.95 14.07 40.39
CA ARG A 4 14.56 14.56 40.55
C ARG A 4 13.61 13.94 39.53
N TRP A 5 14.08 13.73 38.30
CA TRP A 5 13.29 13.14 37.22
C TRP A 5 13.10 11.64 37.44
N GLU A 6 14.15 10.95 37.90
CA GLU A 6 14.09 9.56 38.33
C GLU A 6 13.08 9.37 39.47
N ALA A 7 13.16 10.19 40.54
CA ALA A 7 12.23 10.12 41.66
C ALA A 7 10.77 10.39 41.26
N ALA A 8 10.55 11.33 40.33
CA ALA A 8 9.21 11.60 39.80
C ALA A 8 8.68 10.44 38.95
N ALA A 9 9.52 9.84 38.10
CA ALA A 9 9.15 8.67 37.30
C ALA A 9 8.84 7.44 38.18
N GLU A 10 9.66 7.16 39.18
CA GLU A 10 9.42 6.07 40.14
C GLU A 10 8.12 6.26 40.93
N ALA A 11 7.84 7.48 41.38
CA ALA A 11 6.59 7.79 42.08
C ALA A 11 5.36 7.54 41.18
N GLN A 12 5.44 7.90 39.89
CA GLN A 12 4.37 7.63 38.93
C GLN A 12 4.17 6.14 38.67
N ILE A 13 5.25 5.38 38.49
CA ILE A 13 5.19 3.92 38.28
C ILE A 13 4.55 3.23 39.49
N ARG A 14 4.98 3.58 40.71
CA ARG A 14 4.42 3.01 41.94
C ARG A 14 2.93 3.31 42.10
N ALA A 15 2.53 4.57 41.88
CA ALA A 15 1.13 4.96 41.96
C ALA A 15 0.28 4.22 40.90
N ALA A 16 0.80 3.99 39.69
CA ALA A 16 0.11 3.21 38.65
C ALA A 16 -0.02 1.72 39.02
N GLN A 17 1.00 1.14 39.66
CA GLN A 17 0.94 -0.22 40.22
C GLN A 17 -0.12 -0.34 41.32
N GLU A 18 -0.17 0.61 42.26
CA GLU A 18 -1.17 0.62 43.34
C GLU A 18 -2.61 0.73 42.82
N ARG A 19 -2.81 1.41 41.69
CA ARG A 19 -4.10 1.49 40.99
C ARG A 19 -4.42 0.25 40.13
N GLY A 20 -3.52 -0.71 40.03
CA GLY A 20 -3.70 -1.90 39.21
C GLY A 20 -3.67 -1.61 37.71
N GLU A 21 -3.07 -0.50 37.25
CA GLU A 21 -3.01 -0.16 35.81
C GLU A 21 -2.17 -1.16 34.99
N PHE A 22 -1.35 -1.96 35.66
CA PHE A 22 -0.58 -3.06 35.07
C PHE A 22 -1.27 -4.44 35.20
N ASP A 23 -2.45 -4.51 35.83
CA ASP A 23 -3.23 -5.74 35.90
C ASP A 23 -4.02 -5.95 34.60
N ASN A 24 -4.20 -7.21 34.20
CA ASN A 24 -4.96 -7.62 33.02
C ASN A 24 -4.54 -6.93 31.70
N LEU A 25 -3.26 -6.59 31.55
CA LEU A 25 -2.76 -5.98 30.31
C LEU A 25 -3.10 -6.83 29.08
N PRO A 26 -3.29 -6.19 27.90
CA PRO A 26 -3.48 -6.91 26.66
C PRO A 26 -2.33 -7.89 26.41
N GLY A 27 -2.60 -9.20 26.53
CA GLY A 27 -1.57 -10.23 26.40
C GLY A 27 -1.23 -10.96 27.71
N MET A 28 -1.77 -10.52 28.85
CA MET A 28 -1.61 -11.22 30.12
C MET A 28 -2.06 -12.68 29.99
N GLY A 29 -1.22 -13.62 30.43
CA GLY A 29 -1.47 -15.06 30.35
C GLY A 29 -1.42 -15.67 28.95
N ARG A 30 -1.25 -14.86 27.89
CA ARG A 30 -1.12 -15.36 26.51
C ARG A 30 0.36 -15.61 26.16
N PRO A 31 0.67 -16.58 25.28
CA PRO A 31 2.02 -16.75 24.77
C PRO A 31 2.54 -15.46 24.13
N ILE A 32 3.83 -15.15 24.36
CA ILE A 32 4.49 -14.01 23.72
C ILE A 32 4.40 -14.19 22.19
N PRO A 33 3.82 -13.23 21.44
CA PRO A 33 3.77 -13.30 19.99
C PRO A 33 5.18 -13.44 19.39
N GLY A 34 5.37 -14.35 18.44
CA GLY A 34 6.67 -14.60 17.81
C GLY A 34 7.65 -15.43 18.65
N ARG A 35 7.22 -16.03 19.77
CA ARG A 35 8.06 -16.94 20.56
C ARG A 35 8.55 -18.12 19.69
N GLY A 36 9.87 -18.32 19.63
CA GLY A 36 10.49 -19.38 18.84
C GLY A 36 10.80 -19.01 17.38
N VAL A 37 10.46 -17.78 16.96
CA VAL A 37 10.88 -17.24 15.65
C VAL A 37 12.30 -16.65 15.79
N PRO A 38 13.18 -16.78 14.78
CA PRO A 38 14.46 -16.09 14.77
C PRO A 38 14.30 -14.58 14.98
N TYR A 39 15.24 -13.97 15.70
CA TYR A 39 15.26 -12.53 15.92
C TYR A 39 15.40 -11.79 14.58
N ASP A 40 14.52 -10.82 14.35
CA ASP A 40 14.48 -9.99 13.14
C ASP A 40 14.56 -8.53 13.57
N GLU A 41 15.59 -7.79 13.16
CA GLU A 41 15.77 -6.37 13.50
C GLU A 41 14.59 -5.50 13.04
N SER A 42 13.84 -5.95 12.02
CA SER A 42 12.66 -5.27 11.47
C SER A 42 11.35 -5.66 12.17
N TRP A 43 11.39 -6.38 13.30
CA TRP A 43 10.19 -6.84 14.02
C TRP A 43 9.22 -5.69 14.37
N TRP A 44 9.77 -4.55 14.78
CA TRP A 44 8.98 -3.39 15.20
C TRP A 44 8.31 -2.73 14.00
N ILE A 45 8.96 -2.73 12.83
CA ILE A 45 8.40 -2.19 11.58
C ILE A 45 7.20 -3.02 11.15
N ARG A 46 7.33 -4.36 11.16
CA ARG A 46 6.20 -5.25 10.83
C ARG A 46 5.03 -5.07 11.81
N SER A 47 5.34 -5.02 13.10
CA SER A 47 4.33 -4.79 14.16
C SER A 47 3.64 -3.43 14.00
N TYR A 48 4.38 -2.39 13.59
CA TYR A 48 3.83 -1.06 13.32
C TYR A 48 2.90 -1.09 12.10
N LEU A 49 3.34 -1.68 10.98
CA LEU A 49 2.53 -1.78 9.77
C LEU A 49 1.23 -2.55 10.02
N GLU A 50 1.28 -3.65 10.78
CA GLU A 50 0.10 -4.42 11.14
C GLU A 50 -0.87 -3.61 12.01
N ARG A 51 -0.36 -2.95 13.05
CA ARG A 51 -1.17 -2.12 13.96
C ARG A 51 -1.85 -0.96 13.23
N GLU A 52 -1.12 -0.25 12.38
CA GLU A 52 -1.64 0.89 11.63
C GLU A 52 -2.37 0.48 10.34
N LYS A 53 -2.49 -0.82 10.06
CA LYS A 53 -3.07 -1.38 8.82
C LYS A 53 -2.45 -0.80 7.55
N LEU A 54 -1.16 -0.51 7.60
CA LEU A 54 -0.40 0.01 6.47
C LEU A 54 -0.08 -1.13 5.48
N PRO A 55 -0.05 -0.84 4.17
CA PRO A 55 0.23 -1.85 3.17
C PRO A 55 1.68 -2.36 3.32
N SER A 56 1.83 -3.69 3.35
CA SER A 56 3.13 -4.35 3.41
C SER A 56 3.99 -4.10 2.17
N GLU A 57 3.39 -3.57 1.10
CA GLU A 57 4.08 -3.12 -0.12
C GLU A 57 5.20 -2.13 0.20
N LEU A 58 5.07 -1.32 1.27
CA LEU A 58 6.10 -0.37 1.71
C LEU A 58 7.44 -1.01 2.05
N LEU A 59 7.47 -2.32 2.32
CA LEU A 59 8.70 -3.08 2.61
C LEU A 59 9.29 -3.78 1.39
N LEU A 60 8.63 -3.72 0.23
CA LEU A 60 9.11 -4.42 -0.95
C LEU A 60 10.41 -3.77 -1.44
N PRO A 61 11.44 -4.58 -1.80
CA PRO A 61 12.58 -4.09 -2.55
C PRO A 61 12.12 -3.36 -3.82
N THR A 62 12.87 -2.32 -4.22
CA THR A 62 12.60 -1.50 -5.41
C THR A 62 12.13 -2.28 -6.65
N PRO A 63 12.77 -3.37 -7.09
CA PRO A 63 12.30 -4.09 -8.28
C PRO A 63 10.92 -4.75 -8.12
N LEU A 64 10.58 -5.21 -6.91
CA LEU A 64 9.26 -5.79 -6.64
C LEU A 64 8.18 -4.70 -6.56
N LEU A 65 8.51 -3.53 -5.98
CA LEU A 65 7.65 -2.36 -6.02
C LEU A 65 7.33 -1.93 -7.46
N LEU A 66 8.35 -1.82 -8.31
CA LEU A 66 8.17 -1.42 -9.71
C LEU A 66 7.31 -2.42 -10.48
N ARG A 67 7.57 -3.72 -10.32
CA ARG A 67 6.74 -4.76 -10.94
C ARG A 67 5.28 -4.67 -10.50
N ARG A 68 5.03 -4.51 -9.21
CA ARG A 68 3.67 -4.38 -8.68
C ARG A 68 2.97 -3.12 -9.18
N ARG A 69 3.68 -1.99 -9.26
CA ARG A 69 3.13 -0.75 -9.85
C ARG A 69 2.79 -0.92 -11.33
N ILE A 70 3.61 -1.65 -12.10
CA ILE A 70 3.31 -2.00 -13.49
C ILE A 70 2.03 -2.84 -13.61
N GLU A 71 1.88 -3.85 -12.74
CA GLU A 71 0.69 -4.71 -12.71
C GLU A 71 -0.59 -3.91 -12.36
N ARG A 72 -0.47 -2.88 -11.52
CA ARG A 72 -1.58 -2.02 -11.08
C ARG A 72 -1.93 -0.87 -12.02
N ILE A 73 -1.17 -0.66 -13.10
CA ILE A 73 -1.44 0.43 -14.06
C ILE A 73 -2.92 0.51 -14.46
N PRO A 74 -3.63 -0.60 -14.81
CA PRO A 74 -5.03 -0.51 -15.23
C PRO A 74 -5.94 0.13 -14.20
N ASP A 75 -5.73 -0.15 -12.91
CA ASP A 75 -6.51 0.40 -11.81
C ASP A 75 -6.15 1.87 -11.55
N GLU A 76 -4.86 2.18 -11.54
CA GLU A 76 -4.32 3.52 -11.25
C GLU A 76 -4.71 4.55 -12.32
N VAL A 77 -4.77 4.13 -13.58
CA VAL A 77 -5.15 5.02 -14.70
C VAL A 77 -6.66 5.05 -14.94
N ARG A 78 -7.42 4.13 -14.31
CA ARG A 78 -8.85 3.94 -14.57
C ARG A 78 -9.65 5.22 -14.42
N ASP A 79 -9.38 6.00 -13.38
CA ASP A 79 -10.18 7.18 -13.03
C ASP A 79 -9.56 8.49 -13.57
N LEU A 80 -8.40 8.42 -14.24
CA LEU A 80 -7.77 9.60 -14.85
C LEU A 80 -8.64 10.18 -15.97
N PRO A 81 -8.81 11.51 -16.06
CA PRO A 81 -9.80 12.13 -16.94
C PRO A 81 -9.33 12.28 -18.39
N THR A 82 -8.02 12.29 -18.65
CA THR A 82 -7.46 12.60 -19.97
C THR A 82 -6.37 11.60 -20.35
N GLU A 83 -6.20 11.38 -21.65
CA GLU A 83 -5.08 10.59 -22.18
C GLU A 83 -3.73 11.19 -21.77
N ALA A 84 -3.60 12.53 -21.75
CA ALA A 84 -2.37 13.19 -21.34
C ALA A 84 -1.99 12.80 -19.90
N SER A 85 -2.97 12.72 -18.99
CA SER A 85 -2.75 12.22 -17.62
C SER A 85 -2.28 10.77 -17.59
N VAL A 86 -2.88 9.89 -18.41
CA VAL A 86 -2.47 8.48 -18.52
C VAL A 86 -1.02 8.37 -19.02
N ARG A 87 -0.68 9.11 -20.08
CA ARG A 87 0.69 9.13 -20.64
C ARG A 87 1.70 9.68 -19.63
N ALA A 88 1.34 10.72 -18.89
CA ALA A 88 2.19 11.29 -17.84
C ALA A 88 2.46 10.27 -16.72
N TYR A 89 1.44 9.54 -16.28
CA TYR A 89 1.59 8.47 -15.28
C TYR A 89 2.56 7.38 -15.75
N VAL A 90 2.38 6.88 -16.99
CA VAL A 90 3.26 5.86 -17.56
C VAL A 90 4.70 6.39 -17.72
N ALA A 91 4.87 7.65 -18.13
CA ALA A 91 6.18 8.28 -18.27
C ALA A 91 6.93 8.41 -16.94
N ASP A 92 6.25 8.79 -15.86
CA ASP A 92 6.83 8.83 -14.51
C ASP A 92 7.28 7.42 -14.05
N LEU A 93 6.40 6.42 -14.20
CA LEU A 93 6.73 5.05 -13.85
C LEU A 93 7.92 4.53 -14.68
N ASN A 94 7.94 4.81 -15.99
CA ASN A 94 9.05 4.43 -16.85
C ASN A 94 10.36 5.12 -16.48
N THR A 95 10.31 6.36 -16.01
CA THR A 95 11.49 7.08 -15.50
C THR A 95 12.08 6.34 -14.30
N GLN A 96 11.24 5.88 -13.37
CA GLN A 96 11.66 5.10 -12.21
C GLN A 96 12.21 3.72 -12.61
N VAL A 97 11.58 3.05 -13.57
CA VAL A 97 12.07 1.77 -14.13
C VAL A 97 13.44 1.93 -14.77
N VAL A 98 13.62 2.95 -15.61
CA VAL A 98 14.91 3.22 -16.28
C VAL A 98 15.98 3.61 -15.26
N ALA A 99 15.64 4.39 -14.24
CA ALA A 99 16.58 4.73 -13.16
C ALA A 99 17.09 3.48 -12.43
N TRP A 100 16.19 2.55 -12.08
CA TRP A 100 16.60 1.28 -11.47
C TRP A 100 17.40 0.40 -12.43
N LEU A 101 17.02 0.30 -13.70
CA LEU A 101 17.77 -0.48 -14.70
C LEU A 101 19.21 0.02 -14.90
N ARG A 102 19.47 1.32 -14.69
CA ARG A 102 20.81 1.90 -14.75
C ARG A 102 21.67 1.55 -13.54
N ASN A 103 21.05 1.37 -12.36
CA ASN A 103 21.75 1.03 -11.12
C ASN A 103 20.92 0.03 -10.29
N PRO A 104 20.91 -1.26 -10.68
CA PRO A 104 20.02 -2.25 -10.09
C PRO A 104 20.48 -2.63 -8.68
N VAL A 105 19.63 -2.36 -7.69
CA VAL A 105 19.79 -2.80 -6.30
C VAL A 105 18.68 -3.78 -5.94
N GLY A 106 19.03 -4.82 -5.18
CA GLY A 106 18.09 -5.82 -4.67
C GLY A 106 17.98 -7.08 -5.55
N PRO A 107 16.88 -7.85 -5.42
CA PRO A 107 16.73 -9.12 -6.10
C PRO A 107 16.65 -8.96 -7.63
N ARG A 108 17.14 -9.96 -8.37
CA ARG A 108 17.08 -9.97 -9.84
C ARG A 108 15.68 -10.31 -10.31
N VAL A 109 14.92 -9.29 -10.69
CA VAL A 109 13.56 -9.42 -11.22
C VAL A 109 13.49 -8.74 -12.59
N VAL A 110 12.72 -9.33 -13.50
CA VAL A 110 12.47 -8.72 -14.81
C VAL A 110 11.49 -7.57 -14.65
N VAL A 111 11.96 -6.35 -14.90
CA VAL A 111 11.16 -5.12 -14.94
C VAL A 111 11.52 -4.39 -16.23
N ARG A 112 10.53 -3.95 -17.00
CA ARG A 112 10.74 -3.26 -18.29
C ARG A 112 9.84 -2.03 -18.39
N PRO A 113 10.27 -0.97 -19.11
CA PRO A 113 9.40 0.16 -19.39
C PRO A 113 8.12 -0.29 -20.10
N VAL A 114 7.01 0.33 -19.74
CA VAL A 114 5.67 0.04 -20.25
C VAL A 114 5.38 0.89 -21.47
N ASN A 115 4.73 0.30 -22.47
CA ASN A 115 4.28 1.02 -23.65
C ASN A 115 3.06 1.91 -23.33
N ALA A 116 3.22 3.22 -23.44
CA ALA A 116 2.16 4.18 -23.15
C ALA A 116 0.97 4.05 -24.11
N ASP A 117 1.20 3.75 -25.39
CA ASP A 117 0.13 3.64 -26.38
C ASP A 117 -0.80 2.46 -26.10
N GLU A 118 -0.24 1.32 -25.66
CA GLU A 118 -1.02 0.16 -25.24
C GLU A 118 -1.86 0.44 -24.00
N VAL A 119 -1.31 1.18 -23.03
CA VAL A 119 -2.04 1.56 -21.82
C VAL A 119 -3.20 2.49 -22.16
N VAL A 120 -2.96 3.50 -23.00
CA VAL A 120 -4.00 4.43 -23.47
C VAL A 120 -5.09 3.71 -24.25
N SER A 121 -4.72 2.79 -25.15
CA SER A 121 -5.68 2.01 -25.93
C SER A 121 -6.61 1.19 -25.03
N ARG A 122 -6.05 0.48 -24.03
CA ARG A 122 -6.84 -0.27 -23.03
C ARG A 122 -7.72 0.65 -22.18
N TRP A 123 -7.19 1.79 -21.76
CA TRP A 123 -7.91 2.78 -20.95
C TRP A 123 -9.12 3.36 -21.69
N ARG A 124 -8.99 3.71 -22.97
CA ARG A 124 -10.11 4.17 -23.80
C ARG A 124 -11.17 3.07 -23.97
N ALA A 125 -10.74 1.85 -24.32
CA ALA A 125 -11.66 0.73 -24.50
C ALA A 125 -12.49 0.43 -23.24
N ALA A 126 -11.87 0.52 -22.05
CA ALA A 126 -12.58 0.34 -20.79
C ALA A 126 -13.61 1.45 -20.51
N ARG A 127 -13.32 2.70 -20.89
CA ARG A 127 -14.27 3.82 -20.79
C ARG A 127 -15.45 3.67 -21.75
N ASP A 128 -15.17 3.35 -23.00
CA ASP A 128 -16.20 3.17 -24.03
C ASP A 128 -17.18 2.05 -23.62
N ALA A 129 -16.68 0.96 -23.03
CA ALA A 129 -17.50 -0.11 -22.48
C ALA A 129 -18.36 0.34 -21.29
N GLY A 130 -17.80 1.15 -20.38
CA GLY A 130 -18.54 1.74 -19.26
C GLY A 130 -19.65 2.70 -19.70
N ASP A 131 -19.39 3.52 -20.71
CA ASP A 131 -20.35 4.47 -21.28
C ASP A 131 -21.47 3.77 -22.07
N ALA A 132 -21.16 2.66 -22.75
CA ALA A 132 -22.16 1.82 -23.40
C ALA A 132 -23.12 1.18 -22.37
N GLN A 133 -22.59 0.70 -21.24
CA GLN A 133 -23.39 0.08 -20.18
C GLN A 133 -24.28 1.09 -19.43
N LYS A 134 -23.86 2.35 -19.34
CA LYS A 134 -24.62 3.42 -18.67
C LYS A 134 -25.72 4.03 -19.54
N ARG A 135 -25.70 3.78 -20.85
CA ARG A 135 -26.71 4.27 -21.79
C ARG A 135 -28.02 3.50 -21.57
N PRO A 136 -29.14 4.15 -21.19
CA PRO A 136 -30.40 3.45 -21.00
C PRO A 136 -30.83 2.81 -22.32
N ALA A 137 -31.32 1.57 -22.25
CA ALA A 137 -31.84 0.86 -23.41
C ALA A 137 -32.92 1.73 -24.10
N PRO A 138 -32.93 1.85 -25.43
CA PRO A 138 -34.00 2.55 -26.12
C PRO A 138 -35.33 1.90 -25.74
N GLN A 139 -36.21 2.68 -25.11
CA GLN A 139 -37.57 2.25 -24.80
C GLN A 139 -38.25 1.93 -26.13
N LEU A 140 -38.47 0.64 -26.43
CA LEU A 140 -39.28 0.27 -27.59
C LEU A 140 -40.69 0.82 -27.37
N PRO A 141 -41.28 1.54 -28.35
CA PRO A 141 -42.66 1.97 -28.25
C PRO A 141 -43.57 0.74 -28.10
N LEU A 142 -44.43 0.77 -27.08
CA LEU A 142 -45.46 -0.25 -26.85
C LEU A 142 -46.34 -0.37 -28.10
N PRO A 143 -46.63 -1.59 -28.59
CA PRO A 143 -47.57 -1.76 -29.69
C PRO A 143 -48.93 -1.20 -29.27
N ALA A 144 -49.48 -0.31 -30.11
CA ALA A 144 -50.81 0.23 -29.93
C ALA A 144 -51.84 -0.87 -30.24
N ASP A 145 -52.78 -1.07 -29.32
CA ASP A 145 -53.96 -1.93 -29.48
C ASP A 145 -54.95 -1.37 -30.51
#